data_AF-A0AA95JJV3-F1
#
_entry.id   AF-A0AA95JJV3-F1
#
_cell.length_a   1.000
_cell.length_b   1.000
_cell.length_c   1.000
_cell.angle_alpha   90.00
_cell.angle_beta   90.00
_cell.angle_gamma   90.00
#
_symmetry.space_group_name_H-M   'P 1'
#
loop_
_entity.id
_entity.type
_entity.pdbx_description
1 polymer ?
#
loop_
_entity_poly.entity_id
_entity_poly.type
_entity_poly.pdbx_seq_one_letter_code
_entity_poly.pdbx_strand_id
1 'polypeptide(L)'
;MYTIVTTTCLEQNDDIITPIDPGTGGGENPHDPPCDTSIIPSNPASGFTDENGCPIGTPTIPNLPNPKDDPCVKTKAIYNNTAVKSRYEILKGKTSEPNESGYGFKTVPDGNGGTTTQTNPLNPDTNPDKMKVGIYPTSYGYIHTHLDKADGKMAVKIFSPADINTFLAFLHNAQTNGIPFGSIFGGMIASDPDTGHNIYQMIYTGDGTDLPAELADDQLKALKLEYIAMAQEIVNNNEGQISHSDMQKIFYIFLKKMNMKNVVLSKIEYNTNTYKTIKFDASGNPTEETCP
;
A
#
# COMPACT_ATOMS: atom_id res chain seq x y z
N MET A 1 10.99 -31.68 -26.70
CA MET A 1 10.00 -31.55 -27.79
C MET A 1 9.06 -30.45 -27.35
N TYR A 2 9.21 -29.23 -27.87
CA TYR A 2 8.45 -28.07 -27.44
C TYR A 2 7.55 -27.62 -28.59
N THR A 3 6.25 -27.51 -28.32
CA THR A 3 5.26 -27.03 -29.28
C THR A 3 5.26 -25.51 -29.26
N ILE A 4 5.62 -24.90 -30.40
CA ILE A 4 5.41 -23.48 -30.65
C ILE A 4 3.99 -23.35 -31.19
N VAL A 5 3.15 -22.58 -30.50
CA VAL A 5 1.83 -22.18 -31.01
C VAL A 5 2.02 -20.85 -31.73
N THR A 6 1.99 -20.89 -33.07
CA THR A 6 1.92 -19.70 -33.92
C THR A 6 0.46 -19.33 -34.12
N THR A 7 0.04 -18.16 -33.66
CA THR A 7 -1.27 -17.60 -33.99
C THR A 7 -1.21 -16.95 -35.36
N THR A 8 -1.80 -17.60 -36.37
CA THR A 8 -2.07 -17.00 -37.68
C THR A 8 -3.20 -15.99 -37.55
N CYS A 9 -2.94 -14.74 -37.95
CA CYS A 9 -3.99 -13.75 -38.14
C CYS A 9 -4.83 -14.20 -39.35
N LEU A 10 -6.14 -14.33 -39.14
CA LEU A 10 -7.09 -14.56 -40.24
C LEU A 10 -7.15 -13.28 -41.09
N GLU A 11 -7.16 -13.50 -42.41
CA GLU A 11 -7.17 -12.47 -43.44
C GLU A 11 -8.30 -11.46 -43.21
N GLN A 12 -7.93 -10.17 -43.19
CA GLN A 12 -8.90 -9.08 -43.31
C GLN A 12 -9.52 -9.17 -44.70
N ASN A 13 -10.83 -9.39 -44.77
CA ASN A 13 -11.58 -8.96 -45.93
C ASN A 13 -11.47 -7.44 -45.98
N ASP A 14 -10.66 -6.94 -46.90
CA ASP A 14 -10.58 -5.53 -47.27
C ASP A 14 -11.94 -5.10 -47.84
N ASP A 15 -12.82 -4.57 -46.98
CA ASP A 15 -13.87 -3.68 -47.45
C ASP A 15 -13.20 -2.38 -47.89
N ILE A 16 -13.00 -2.30 -49.21
CA ILE A 16 -12.43 -1.13 -49.89
C ILE A 16 -13.39 0.05 -49.67
N ILE A 17 -13.07 0.91 -48.70
CA ILE A 17 -13.67 2.24 -48.58
C ILE A 17 -13.10 3.09 -49.71
N THR A 18 -13.91 3.33 -50.75
CA THR A 18 -13.56 4.27 -51.81
C THR A 18 -13.72 5.72 -51.30
N PRO A 19 -12.79 6.64 -51.63
CA PRO A 19 -12.96 8.04 -51.29
C PRO A 19 -14.16 8.62 -52.06
N ILE A 20 -15.15 9.16 -51.35
CA ILE A 20 -16.22 9.96 -51.95
C ILE A 20 -15.78 11.43 -51.93
N ASP A 21 -15.74 12.03 -53.12
CA ASP A 21 -15.39 13.43 -53.42
C ASP A 21 -16.36 14.41 -52.70
N PRO A 22 -15.92 15.56 -52.14
CA PRO A 22 -16.82 16.45 -51.43
C PRO A 22 -17.59 17.32 -52.45
N GLY A 23 -18.76 16.83 -52.84
CA GLY A 23 -19.73 17.59 -53.63
C GLY A 23 -20.50 18.60 -52.78
N THR A 24 -20.19 19.88 -52.94
CA THR A 24 -21.00 21.02 -52.50
C THR A 24 -22.42 20.97 -53.07
N GLY A 25 -23.44 20.87 -52.21
CA GLY A 25 -24.85 21.03 -52.60
C GLY A 25 -25.82 20.89 -51.43
N GLY A 26 -26.45 21.99 -51.04
CA GLY A 26 -27.41 22.03 -49.93
C GLY A 26 -28.76 21.39 -50.26
N GLY A 27 -29.40 20.85 -49.23
CA GLY A 27 -30.78 20.37 -49.23
C GLY A 27 -31.09 19.67 -47.91
N GLU A 28 -31.84 20.33 -47.02
CA GLU A 28 -32.41 19.70 -45.82
C GLU A 28 -33.36 18.56 -46.23
N ASN A 29 -33.10 17.35 -45.74
CA ASN A 29 -34.01 16.22 -45.88
C ASN A 29 -34.27 15.63 -44.49
N PRO A 30 -35.54 15.56 -44.01
CA PRO A 30 -35.86 15.25 -42.62
C PRO A 30 -36.08 13.75 -42.37
N HIS A 31 -35.10 12.90 -42.70
CA HIS A 31 -35.13 11.47 -42.38
C HIS A 31 -33.71 10.88 -42.30
N ASP A 32 -32.91 11.31 -41.32
CA ASP A 32 -31.73 10.53 -40.92
C ASP A 32 -32.14 9.48 -39.87
N PRO A 33 -31.86 8.17 -40.10
CA PRO A 33 -32.09 7.13 -39.11
C PRO A 33 -31.22 7.37 -37.85
N PRO A 34 -31.67 6.95 -36.65
CA PRO A 34 -30.90 7.13 -35.44
C PRO A 34 -29.56 6.37 -35.52
N CYS A 35 -28.46 7.04 -35.19
CA CYS A 35 -27.12 6.46 -35.19
C CYS A 35 -27.07 5.18 -34.33
N ASP A 36 -26.61 4.08 -34.92
CA ASP A 36 -26.41 2.80 -34.23
C ASP A 36 -24.98 2.74 -33.65
N THR A 37 -24.86 2.64 -32.33
CA THR A 37 -23.58 2.60 -31.62
C THR A 37 -22.91 1.23 -31.61
N SER A 38 -23.39 0.27 -32.40
CA SER A 38 -23.01 -1.15 -32.27
C SER A 38 -21.69 -1.54 -32.94
N ILE A 39 -21.03 -0.66 -33.70
CA ILE A 39 -19.76 -0.94 -34.37
C ILE A 39 -18.66 -0.07 -33.75
N ILE A 40 -17.81 -0.66 -32.90
CA ILE A 40 -16.62 -0.01 -32.35
C ILE A 40 -15.39 -0.59 -33.07
N PRO A 41 -14.73 0.17 -33.97
CA PRO A 41 -13.47 -0.22 -34.55
C PRO A 41 -12.38 -0.31 -33.47
N SER A 42 -11.48 -1.28 -33.58
CA SER A 42 -10.38 -1.45 -32.63
C SER A 42 -9.30 -0.36 -32.72
N ASN A 43 -9.36 0.54 -33.70
CA ASN A 43 -8.46 1.69 -33.85
C ASN A 43 -9.02 2.79 -34.79
N PRO A 44 -9.98 3.64 -34.36
CA PRO A 44 -10.49 4.70 -35.21
C PRO A 44 -9.49 5.87 -35.26
N ALA A 45 -9.01 6.21 -36.46
CA ALA A 45 -8.38 7.52 -36.67
C ALA A 45 -9.39 8.65 -36.47
N SER A 46 -8.91 9.86 -36.19
CA SER A 46 -9.79 11.04 -36.06
C SER A 46 -10.55 11.29 -37.37
N GLY A 47 -11.89 11.37 -37.29
CA GLY A 47 -12.76 11.73 -38.41
C GLY A 47 -13.50 10.57 -39.08
N PHE A 48 -13.47 9.36 -38.51
CA PHE A 48 -14.32 8.27 -39.01
C PHE A 48 -15.78 8.46 -38.60
N THR A 49 -16.64 8.49 -39.61
CA THR A 49 -18.07 8.34 -39.47
C THR A 49 -18.48 6.91 -39.82
N ASP A 50 -19.60 6.44 -39.29
CA ASP A 50 -20.26 5.25 -39.83
C ASP A 50 -20.78 5.51 -41.26
N GLU A 51 -21.39 4.49 -41.87
CA GLU A 51 -22.00 4.56 -43.21
C GLU A 51 -23.11 5.62 -43.34
N ASN A 52 -23.59 6.17 -42.21
CA ASN A 52 -24.62 7.20 -42.14
C ASN A 52 -24.07 8.58 -41.74
N GLY A 53 -22.75 8.76 -41.66
CA GLY A 53 -22.15 10.05 -41.30
C GLY A 53 -22.12 10.34 -39.79
N CYS A 54 -22.44 9.37 -38.93
CA CYS A 54 -22.40 9.55 -37.48
C CYS A 54 -20.97 9.36 -36.94
N PRO A 55 -20.47 10.27 -36.09
CA PRO A 55 -19.14 10.16 -35.51
C PRO A 55 -19.03 8.91 -34.63
N ILE A 56 -18.10 8.02 -34.98
CA ILE A 56 -17.78 6.85 -34.17
C ILE A 56 -17.12 7.33 -32.87
N GLY A 57 -17.70 6.96 -31.73
CA GLY A 57 -17.23 7.39 -30.41
C GLY A 57 -15.74 7.09 -30.21
N THR A 58 -15.02 8.03 -29.59
CA THR A 58 -13.60 7.82 -29.27
C THR A 58 -13.49 6.69 -28.25
N PRO A 59 -12.69 5.64 -28.50
CA PRO A 59 -12.47 4.59 -27.52
C PRO A 59 -11.79 5.21 -26.31
N THR A 60 -12.49 5.23 -25.18
CA THR A 60 -11.88 5.61 -23.90
C THR A 60 -10.99 4.46 -23.46
N ILE A 61 -9.69 4.73 -23.32
CA ILE A 61 -8.77 3.80 -22.67
C ILE A 61 -9.34 3.49 -21.27
N PRO A 62 -9.47 2.20 -20.86
CA PRO A 62 -9.89 1.87 -19.51
C PRO A 62 -8.99 2.60 -18.52
N ASN A 63 -9.59 3.32 -17.57
CA ASN A 63 -8.84 4.02 -16.53
C ASN A 63 -8.23 3.00 -15.56
N LEU A 64 -7.13 2.36 -15.98
CA LEU A 64 -6.34 1.49 -15.14
C LEU A 64 -5.59 2.39 -14.14
N PRO A 65 -5.66 2.12 -12.82
CA PRO A 65 -4.90 2.87 -11.85
C PRO A 65 -3.42 2.84 -12.23
N ASN A 66 -2.73 3.97 -12.05
CA ASN A 66 -1.31 4.06 -12.31
C ASN A 66 -0.60 2.93 -11.52
N PRO A 67 0.22 2.07 -12.15
CA PRO A 67 0.92 0.98 -11.45
C PRO A 67 1.76 1.46 -10.25
N LYS A 68 2.13 2.76 -10.23
CA LYS A 68 2.81 3.39 -9.09
C LYS A 68 1.95 3.56 -7.85
N ASP A 69 0.62 3.47 -7.96
CA ASP A 69 -0.32 3.59 -6.85
C ASP A 69 -0.77 2.24 -6.28
N ASP A 70 -0.36 1.13 -6.92
CA ASP A 70 -0.60 -0.21 -6.41
C ASP A 70 0.16 -0.46 -5.08
N PRO A 71 -0.55 -0.80 -3.99
CA PRO A 71 0.07 -1.12 -2.70
C PRO A 71 1.09 -2.26 -2.76
N CYS A 72 0.90 -3.26 -3.62
CA CYS A 72 1.84 -4.36 -3.80
C CYS A 72 3.16 -3.88 -4.40
N VAL A 73 3.10 -3.03 -5.43
CA VAL A 73 4.29 -2.43 -6.06
C VAL A 73 5.04 -1.57 -5.04
N LYS A 74 4.32 -0.76 -4.24
CA LYS A 74 4.91 0.07 -3.17
C LYS A 74 5.60 -0.77 -2.10
N THR A 75 4.91 -1.78 -1.57
CA THR A 75 5.45 -2.71 -0.55
C THR A 75 6.76 -3.35 -1.04
N LYS A 76 6.74 -3.88 -2.26
CA LYS A 76 7.92 -4.49 -2.88
C LYS A 76 9.05 -3.49 -3.08
N ALA A 77 8.75 -2.27 -3.54
CA ALA A 77 9.77 -1.23 -3.76
C ALA A 77 10.42 -0.80 -2.44
N ILE A 78 9.64 -0.61 -1.38
CA ILE A 78 10.15 -0.24 -0.05
C ILE A 78 11.04 -1.35 0.50
N TYR A 79 10.55 -2.60 0.52
CA TYR A 79 11.33 -3.71 1.08
C TYR A 79 12.61 -4.00 0.27
N ASN A 80 12.55 -3.91 -1.06
CA ASN A 80 13.72 -4.18 -1.91
C ASN A 80 14.73 -3.02 -1.95
N ASN A 81 14.43 -1.87 -1.34
CA ASN A 81 15.44 -0.85 -1.10
C ASN A 81 16.57 -1.43 -0.25
N THR A 82 17.81 -1.36 -0.72
CA THR A 82 18.97 -1.98 -0.08
C THR A 82 19.15 -1.52 1.37
N ALA A 83 18.94 -0.23 1.66
CA ALA A 83 19.04 0.29 3.01
C ALA A 83 17.95 -0.30 3.91
N VAL A 84 16.69 -0.34 3.46
CA VAL A 84 15.57 -0.92 4.22
C VAL A 84 15.78 -2.41 4.47
N LYS A 85 16.05 -3.18 3.41
CA LYS A 85 16.26 -4.63 3.51
C LYS A 85 17.37 -4.99 4.50
N SER A 86 18.51 -4.32 4.39
CA SER A 86 19.65 -4.57 5.29
C SER A 86 19.33 -4.30 6.76
N ARG A 87 18.41 -3.38 7.06
CA ARG A 87 17.96 -3.13 8.44
C ARG A 87 16.98 -4.18 8.94
N TYR A 88 16.10 -4.71 8.09
CA TYR A 88 15.28 -5.87 8.48
C TYR A 88 16.13 -7.10 8.79
N GLU A 89 17.20 -7.37 8.03
CA GLU A 89 18.13 -8.47 8.32
C GLU A 89 18.77 -8.33 9.71
N ILE A 90 19.10 -7.10 10.13
CA ILE A 90 19.63 -6.84 11.47
C ILE A 90 18.55 -7.04 12.53
N LEU A 91 17.36 -6.46 12.32
CA LEU A 91 16.26 -6.50 13.29
C LEU A 91 15.69 -7.91 13.50
N LYS A 92 15.76 -8.78 12.49
CA LYS A 92 15.39 -10.20 12.63
C LYS A 92 16.12 -10.88 13.79
N GLY A 93 17.39 -10.54 14.02
CA GLY A 93 18.18 -11.09 15.13
C GLY A 93 17.84 -10.50 16.51
N LYS A 94 16.88 -9.57 16.58
CA LYS A 94 16.61 -8.76 17.79
C LYS A 94 15.20 -8.92 18.35
N THR A 95 14.35 -9.73 17.74
CA THR A 95 12.96 -9.96 18.20
C THR A 95 12.88 -10.61 19.59
N SER A 96 13.95 -11.27 20.05
CA SER A 96 14.05 -11.84 21.39
C SER A 96 14.83 -10.95 22.38
N GLU A 97 15.23 -9.73 22.01
CA GLU A 97 15.86 -8.77 22.92
C GLU A 97 14.87 -8.25 23.97
N PRO A 98 15.34 -7.76 25.14
CA PRO A 98 14.45 -7.24 26.19
C PRO A 98 13.81 -5.89 25.87
N ASN A 99 14.28 -5.19 24.82
CA ASN A 99 13.76 -3.89 24.40
C ASN A 99 13.62 -3.88 22.88
N GLU A 100 12.63 -3.14 22.38
CA GLU A 100 12.50 -2.93 20.94
C GLU A 100 13.71 -2.17 20.36
N SER A 101 14.11 -2.58 19.16
CA SER A 101 15.16 -1.94 18.36
C SER A 101 14.58 -1.51 17.01
N GLY A 102 15.10 -0.43 16.45
CA GLY A 102 14.63 0.03 15.15
C GLY A 102 15.55 1.00 14.42
N TYR A 103 15.09 1.43 13.25
CA TYR A 103 15.80 2.35 12.37
C TYR A 103 14.84 3.36 11.74
N GLY A 104 15.23 4.63 11.74
CA GLY A 104 14.57 5.70 10.98
C GLY A 104 15.28 5.92 9.64
N PHE A 105 14.52 6.29 8.61
CA PHE A 105 15.00 6.49 7.25
C PHE A 105 14.79 7.94 6.84
N LYS A 106 15.84 8.56 6.30
CA LYS A 106 15.77 9.90 5.73
C LYS A 106 16.61 10.01 4.47
N THR A 107 16.22 10.95 3.61
CA THR A 107 16.96 11.27 2.40
C THR A 107 18.08 12.27 2.71
N VAL A 108 19.29 12.04 2.18
CA VAL A 108 20.45 12.93 2.29
C VAL A 108 21.13 13.10 0.93
N PRO A 109 21.87 14.20 0.68
CA PRO A 109 22.67 14.34 -0.54
C PRO A 109 23.74 13.25 -0.65
N ASP A 110 23.98 12.74 -1.85
CA ASP A 110 25.02 11.72 -2.12
C ASP A 110 26.39 12.31 -2.49
N GLY A 111 26.50 13.64 -2.56
CA GLY A 111 27.71 14.36 -2.94
C GLY A 111 27.90 14.53 -4.45
N ASN A 112 27.09 13.88 -5.28
CA ASN A 112 27.13 13.92 -6.76
C ASN A 112 25.90 14.60 -7.37
N GLY A 113 25.18 15.40 -6.58
CA GLY A 113 23.93 16.06 -7.00
C GLY A 113 22.70 15.15 -6.95
N GLY A 114 22.84 13.91 -6.48
CA GLY A 114 21.74 12.99 -6.22
C GLY A 114 21.39 12.92 -4.73
N THR A 115 20.52 11.97 -4.42
CA THR A 115 20.08 11.69 -3.04
C THR A 115 20.22 10.22 -2.72
N THR A 116 20.55 9.91 -1.47
CA THR A 116 20.64 8.55 -0.95
C THR A 116 19.91 8.41 0.39
N THR A 117 19.70 7.18 0.83
CA THR A 117 19.07 6.86 2.11
C THR A 117 20.10 6.82 3.23
N GLN A 118 19.92 7.65 4.25
CA GLN A 118 20.58 7.50 5.54
C GLN A 118 19.64 6.81 6.54
N THR A 119 20.20 5.84 7.27
CA THR A 119 19.50 5.14 8.35
C THR A 119 20.07 5.52 9.70
N ASN A 120 19.22 5.82 10.67
CA ASN A 120 19.64 6.13 12.04
C ASN A 120 19.04 5.10 13.00
N PRO A 121 19.82 4.50 13.93
CA PRO A 121 19.26 3.68 14.99
C PRO A 121 18.21 4.47 15.79
N LEU A 122 17.14 3.79 16.16
CA LEU A 122 16.10 4.30 17.04
C LEU A 122 16.36 3.75 18.43
N ASN A 123 16.25 4.60 19.43
CA ASN A 123 16.48 4.20 20.82
C ASN A 123 15.15 3.79 21.45
N PRO A 124 15.14 2.73 22.27
CA PRO A 124 14.00 2.46 23.13
C PRO A 124 13.74 3.68 24.01
N ASP A 125 12.46 4.01 24.19
CA ASP A 125 12.03 5.00 25.16
C ASP A 125 12.23 4.43 26.58
N THR A 126 11.93 5.22 27.60
CA THR A 126 11.86 4.80 29.01
C THR A 126 10.93 3.60 29.27
N ASN A 127 10.13 3.19 28.29
CA ASN A 127 9.33 1.96 28.29
C ASN A 127 9.86 0.99 27.22
N PRO A 128 10.19 -0.28 27.55
CA PRO A 128 10.76 -1.25 26.61
C PRO A 128 9.91 -1.50 25.36
N ASP A 129 8.59 -1.33 25.48
CA ASP A 129 7.60 -1.52 24.40
C ASP A 129 7.26 -0.21 23.66
N LYS A 130 8.16 0.77 23.69
CA LYS A 130 8.02 2.02 22.94
C LYS A 130 9.36 2.40 22.36
N MET A 131 9.36 2.79 21.10
CA MET A 131 10.50 3.48 20.52
C MET A 131 10.25 4.98 20.34
N LYS A 132 11.30 5.77 20.56
CA LYS A 132 11.30 7.18 20.21
C LYS A 132 11.84 7.37 18.80
N VAL A 133 10.99 7.82 17.88
CA VAL A 133 11.39 8.07 16.49
C VAL A 133 11.66 9.56 16.27
N GLY A 134 12.91 9.89 15.94
CA GLY A 134 13.27 11.26 15.54
C GLY A 134 12.81 11.53 14.11
N ILE A 135 11.83 12.42 13.94
CA ILE A 135 11.31 12.84 12.64
C ILE A 135 12.00 14.16 12.24
N TYR A 136 12.62 14.16 11.06
CA TYR A 136 13.32 15.29 10.47
C TYR A 136 12.66 15.67 9.15
N PRO A 137 12.91 16.88 8.60
CA PRO A 137 12.31 17.33 7.34
C PRO A 137 12.46 16.39 6.14
N THR A 138 13.48 15.52 6.13
CA THR A 138 13.73 14.54 5.05
C THR A 138 13.43 13.10 5.45
N SER A 139 12.86 12.89 6.65
CA SER A 139 12.45 11.57 7.15
C SER A 139 11.24 11.05 6.38
N TYR A 140 11.32 9.80 5.91
CA TYR A 140 10.26 9.19 5.10
C TYR A 140 9.85 7.79 5.57
N GLY A 141 10.47 7.23 6.61
CA GLY A 141 9.91 6.04 7.23
C GLY A 141 10.67 5.58 8.46
N TYR A 142 10.17 4.52 9.06
CA TYR A 142 10.79 3.84 10.19
C TYR A 142 10.48 2.35 10.17
N ILE A 143 11.35 1.55 10.78
CA ILE A 143 11.10 0.14 11.07
C ILE A 143 11.52 -0.20 12.49
N HIS A 144 10.86 -1.17 13.12
CA HIS A 144 11.25 -1.69 14.43
C HIS A 144 10.90 -3.15 14.66
N THR A 145 11.43 -3.74 15.72
CA THR A 145 11.05 -5.07 16.19
C THR A 145 9.81 -5.00 17.08
N HIS A 146 8.91 -5.96 16.95
CA HIS A 146 8.01 -6.32 18.06
C HIS A 146 8.59 -7.55 18.76
N LEU A 147 8.64 -7.51 20.09
CA LEU A 147 9.30 -8.54 20.90
C LEU A 147 8.52 -9.86 20.90
N ASP A 148 9.21 -10.98 21.19
CA ASP A 148 8.56 -12.27 21.40
C ASP A 148 7.69 -12.28 22.66
N LYS A 149 8.18 -11.57 23.69
CA LYS A 149 7.53 -11.43 24.99
C LYS A 149 7.69 -10.00 25.49
N ALA A 150 6.62 -9.46 26.06
CA ALA A 150 6.63 -8.22 26.83
C ALA A 150 6.28 -8.57 28.29
N ASP A 151 7.14 -8.21 29.24
CA ASP A 151 6.98 -8.53 30.67
C ASP A 151 6.70 -10.03 30.96
N GLY A 152 7.32 -10.92 30.19
CA GLY A 152 7.13 -12.37 30.30
C GLY A 152 5.81 -12.91 29.73
N LYS A 153 4.95 -12.04 29.19
CA LYS A 153 3.71 -12.39 28.49
C LYS A 153 3.91 -12.32 26.98
N MET A 154 3.06 -12.99 26.22
CA MET A 154 3.05 -12.89 24.76
C MET A 154 2.83 -11.43 24.35
N ALA A 155 3.71 -10.89 23.51
CA ALA A 155 3.54 -9.56 22.95
C ALA A 155 2.61 -9.59 21.75
N VAL A 156 1.89 -8.49 21.49
CA VAL A 156 1.06 -8.36 20.30
C VAL A 156 1.94 -8.00 19.10
N LYS A 157 2.04 -8.92 18.14
CA LYS A 157 2.91 -8.81 16.97
C LYS A 157 2.19 -8.10 15.81
N ILE A 158 1.67 -6.91 16.09
CA ILE A 158 1.10 -5.97 15.11
C ILE A 158 1.22 -4.54 15.64
N PHE A 159 1.17 -3.56 14.74
CA PHE A 159 1.26 -2.14 15.09
C PHE A 159 0.24 -1.74 16.17
N SER A 160 0.75 -1.11 17.23
CA SER A 160 -0.02 -0.52 18.31
C SER A 160 -0.55 0.87 17.93
N PRO A 161 -1.42 1.48 18.76
CA PRO A 161 -1.86 2.86 18.55
C PRO A 161 -0.70 3.88 18.52
N ALA A 162 0.38 3.63 19.29
CA ALA A 162 1.55 4.49 19.29
C ALA A 162 2.32 4.40 17.96
N ASP A 163 2.37 3.20 17.36
CA ASP A 163 2.96 3.00 16.03
C ASP A 163 2.15 3.71 14.95
N ILE A 164 0.82 3.56 14.97
CA ILE A 164 -0.07 4.25 14.02
C ILE A 164 0.07 5.77 14.14
N ASN A 165 0.18 6.30 15.37
CA ASN A 165 0.37 7.74 15.58
C ASN A 165 1.75 8.22 15.10
N THR A 166 2.78 7.40 15.29
CA THR A 166 4.12 7.69 14.74
C THR A 166 4.06 7.74 13.21
N PHE A 167 3.37 6.79 12.57
CA PHE A 167 3.16 6.80 11.13
C PHE A 167 2.40 8.06 10.66
N LEU A 168 1.37 8.48 11.40
CA LEU A 168 0.66 9.74 11.14
C LEU A 168 1.60 10.97 11.22
N ALA A 169 2.50 11.01 12.20
CA ALA A 169 3.49 12.09 12.31
C ALA A 169 4.44 12.13 11.09
N PHE A 170 4.80 10.97 10.51
CA PHE A 170 5.54 10.93 9.24
C PHE A 170 4.72 11.47 8.06
N LEU A 171 3.39 11.24 8.03
CA LEU A 171 2.52 11.79 6.99
C LEU A 171 2.39 13.31 7.11
N HIS A 172 2.25 13.87 8.32
CA HIS A 172 2.27 15.32 8.54
C HIS A 172 3.62 15.94 8.16
N ASN A 173 4.72 15.26 8.49
CA ASN A 173 6.05 15.67 8.05
C ASN A 173 6.17 15.68 6.51
N ALA A 174 5.61 14.67 5.85
CA ALA A 174 5.60 14.58 4.39
C ALA A 174 4.80 15.72 3.75
N GLN A 175 3.61 16.01 4.30
CA GLN A 175 2.78 17.13 3.87
C GLN A 175 3.50 18.46 4.02
N THR A 176 4.14 18.68 5.17
CA THR A 176 4.84 19.92 5.51
C THR A 176 6.08 20.15 4.64
N ASN A 177 6.81 19.09 4.29
CA ASN A 177 8.09 19.19 3.60
C ASN A 177 8.04 18.76 2.12
N GLY A 178 6.85 18.50 1.57
CA GLY A 178 6.68 18.11 0.18
C GLY A 178 7.28 16.74 -0.16
N ILE A 179 7.34 15.82 0.81
CA ILE A 179 7.79 14.44 0.56
C ILE A 179 6.63 13.68 -0.11
N PRO A 180 6.87 12.94 -1.21
CA PRO A 180 5.81 12.15 -1.84
C PRO A 180 5.21 11.14 -0.86
N PHE A 181 3.90 11.21 -0.62
CA PHE A 181 3.18 10.31 0.28
C PHE A 181 3.40 8.82 -0.01
N GLY A 182 3.51 8.45 -1.28
CA GLY A 182 3.79 7.07 -1.69
C GLY A 182 5.16 6.53 -1.25
N SER A 183 6.06 7.39 -0.75
CA SER A 183 7.34 6.98 -0.16
C SER A 183 7.27 6.76 1.36
N ILE A 184 6.17 7.17 2.00
CA ILE A 184 6.02 7.10 3.45
C ILE A 184 5.62 5.70 3.88
N PHE A 185 6.37 5.13 4.83
CA PHE A 185 6.09 3.80 5.35
C PHE A 185 6.44 3.68 6.85
N GLY A 186 5.66 2.85 7.55
CA GLY A 186 5.99 2.32 8.86
C GLY A 186 6.13 0.82 8.76
N GLY A 187 7.18 0.24 9.31
CA GLY A 187 7.43 -1.19 9.24
C GLY A 187 7.67 -1.80 10.60
N MET A 188 7.35 -3.08 10.76
CA MET A 188 7.82 -3.84 11.91
C MET A 188 8.20 -5.25 11.50
N ILE A 189 9.06 -5.89 12.29
CA ILE A 189 9.37 -7.32 12.19
C ILE A 189 9.11 -8.02 13.51
N ALA A 190 8.47 -9.19 13.44
CA ALA A 190 8.19 -10.03 14.58
C ALA A 190 8.51 -11.49 14.24
N SER A 191 8.89 -12.29 15.25
CA SER A 191 9.02 -13.73 15.06
C SER A 191 7.66 -14.36 14.78
N ASP A 192 7.69 -15.47 14.07
CA ASP A 192 6.49 -16.20 13.69
C ASP A 192 6.72 -17.71 13.75
N PRO A 193 5.83 -18.50 14.38
CA PRO A 193 6.01 -19.94 14.46
C PRO A 193 5.92 -20.62 13.08
N ASP A 194 5.12 -20.09 12.16
CA ASP A 194 4.82 -20.73 10.87
C ASP A 194 5.79 -20.26 9.77
N THR A 195 6.11 -18.97 9.75
CA THR A 195 6.94 -18.36 8.70
C THR A 195 8.35 -17.98 9.17
N GLY A 196 8.68 -18.28 10.42
CA GLY A 196 9.91 -17.88 11.10
C GLY A 196 9.89 -16.42 11.54
N HIS A 197 9.65 -15.50 10.60
CA HIS A 197 9.45 -14.07 10.87
C HIS A 197 8.44 -13.49 9.87
N ASN A 198 7.64 -12.55 10.36
CA ASN A 198 6.76 -11.73 9.52
C ASN A 198 7.17 -10.28 9.64
N ILE A 199 7.20 -9.60 8.49
CA ILE A 199 7.30 -8.15 8.41
C ILE A 199 5.91 -7.61 8.11
N TYR A 200 5.44 -6.66 8.89
CA TYR A 200 4.25 -5.88 8.55
C TYR A 200 4.67 -4.48 8.11
N GLN A 201 4.02 -3.94 7.08
CA GLN A 201 4.26 -2.59 6.58
C GLN A 201 2.95 -1.83 6.46
N MET A 202 2.89 -0.63 7.03
CA MET A 202 1.90 0.38 6.74
C MET A 202 2.39 1.23 5.57
N ILE A 203 1.52 1.42 4.59
CA ILE A 203 1.72 2.30 3.45
C ILE A 203 0.50 3.20 3.30
N TYR A 204 0.72 4.44 2.87
CA TYR A 204 -0.36 5.39 2.64
C TYR A 204 -0.65 5.54 1.14
N THR A 205 -1.94 5.46 0.79
CA THR A 205 -2.45 5.55 -0.59
C THR A 205 -3.27 6.81 -0.82
N GLY A 206 -3.39 7.68 0.18
CA GLY A 206 -4.10 8.96 0.06
C GLY A 206 -3.20 10.10 -0.42
N ASP A 207 -3.76 11.30 -0.44
CA ASP A 207 -3.11 12.54 -0.89
C ASP A 207 -2.80 13.52 0.25
N GLY A 208 -3.11 13.16 1.49
CA GLY A 208 -2.87 13.97 2.68
C GLY A 208 -3.99 14.94 3.05
N THR A 209 -5.06 15.05 2.24
CA THR A 209 -6.16 16.00 2.50
C THR A 209 -7.03 15.63 3.69
N ASP A 210 -7.05 14.35 4.06
CA ASP A 210 -7.91 13.77 5.10
C ASP A 210 -7.15 13.29 6.34
N LEU A 211 -5.90 13.73 6.52
CA LEU A 211 -5.10 13.35 7.68
C LEU A 211 -5.70 13.90 8.98
N PRO A 212 -5.98 13.04 9.98
CA PRO A 212 -6.39 13.51 11.30
C PRO A 212 -5.22 14.20 12.01
N ALA A 213 -5.53 14.96 13.06
CA ALA A 213 -4.49 15.47 13.95
C ALA A 213 -3.79 14.32 14.69
N GLU A 214 -2.52 14.50 15.01
CA GLU A 214 -1.80 13.59 15.92
C GLU A 214 -2.49 13.55 17.28
N LEU A 215 -2.52 12.37 17.88
CA LEU A 215 -3.13 12.17 19.19
C LEU A 215 -2.21 12.65 20.31
N ALA A 216 -2.81 13.28 21.32
CA ALA A 216 -2.14 13.65 22.56
C ALA A 216 -1.83 12.41 23.42
N ASP A 217 -0.90 12.56 24.37
CA ASP A 217 -0.42 11.46 25.22
C ASP A 217 -1.52 10.77 26.03
N ASP A 218 -2.53 11.52 26.49
CA ASP A 218 -3.67 10.99 27.24
C ASP A 218 -4.59 10.15 26.35
N GLN A 219 -4.84 10.59 25.12
CA GLN A 219 -5.58 9.84 24.11
C GLN A 219 -4.85 8.54 23.74
N LEU A 220 -3.53 8.61 23.52
CA LEU A 220 -2.70 7.43 23.24
C LEU A 220 -2.68 6.46 24.42
N LYS A 221 -2.64 6.98 25.65
CA LYS A 221 -2.70 6.13 26.86
C LYS A 221 -4.04 5.40 26.96
N ALA A 222 -5.15 6.07 26.66
CA ALA A 222 -6.46 5.45 26.63
C ALA A 222 -6.53 4.33 25.56
N LEU A 223 -6.09 4.62 24.34
CA LEU A 223 -6.05 3.62 23.26
C LEU A 223 -5.12 2.45 23.58
N LYS A 224 -3.98 2.69 24.24
CA LYS A 224 -3.08 1.62 24.71
C LYS A 224 -3.80 0.67 25.67
N LEU A 225 -4.59 1.19 26.61
CA LEU A 225 -5.33 0.35 27.56
C LEU A 225 -6.39 -0.50 26.84
N GLU A 226 -7.13 0.10 25.91
CA GLU A 226 -8.10 -0.64 25.08
C GLU A 226 -7.41 -1.71 24.23
N TYR A 227 -6.25 -1.41 23.66
CA TYR A 227 -5.48 -2.33 22.82
C TYR A 227 -5.05 -3.55 23.60
N ILE A 228 -4.51 -3.35 24.80
CA ILE A 228 -4.11 -4.42 25.71
C ILE A 228 -5.32 -5.25 26.14
N ALA A 229 -6.43 -4.61 26.50
CA ALA A 229 -7.65 -5.29 26.92
C ALA A 229 -8.21 -6.19 25.80
N MET A 230 -8.25 -5.68 24.56
CA MET A 230 -8.71 -6.45 23.41
C MET A 230 -7.81 -7.64 23.10
N ALA A 231 -6.49 -7.45 23.13
CA ALA A 231 -5.55 -8.56 22.96
C ALA A 231 -5.72 -9.62 24.05
N GLN A 232 -5.91 -9.22 25.31
CA GLN A 232 -6.15 -10.15 26.42
C GLN A 232 -7.48 -10.88 26.32
N GLU A 233 -8.54 -10.22 25.86
CA GLU A 233 -9.82 -10.88 25.62
C GLU A 233 -9.68 -12.01 24.60
N ILE A 234 -8.97 -11.77 23.49
CA ILE A 234 -8.71 -12.80 22.48
C ILE A 234 -7.89 -13.95 23.06
N VAL A 235 -6.80 -13.65 23.77
CA VAL A 235 -5.98 -14.67 24.46
C VAL A 235 -6.82 -15.53 25.39
N ASN A 236 -7.70 -14.93 26.19
CA ASN A 236 -8.56 -15.64 27.13
C ASN A 236 -9.58 -16.54 26.42
N ASN A 237 -10.04 -16.15 25.24
CA ASN A 237 -11.02 -16.90 24.46
C ASN A 237 -10.40 -17.96 23.53
N ASN A 238 -9.11 -17.84 23.19
CA ASN A 238 -8.41 -18.66 22.20
C ASN A 238 -7.24 -19.47 22.80
N GLU A 239 -7.44 -20.11 23.96
CA GLU A 239 -6.46 -21.00 24.60
C GLU A 239 -5.05 -20.38 24.79
N GLY A 240 -4.99 -19.07 24.99
CA GLY A 240 -3.74 -18.37 25.23
C GLY A 240 -3.01 -17.89 23.96
N GLN A 241 -3.61 -17.99 22.76
CA GLN A 241 -2.99 -17.59 21.50
C GLN A 241 -3.73 -16.45 20.80
N ILE A 242 -3.00 -15.63 20.05
CA ILE A 242 -3.56 -14.62 19.15
C ILE A 242 -3.18 -14.99 17.72
N SER A 243 -4.16 -15.23 16.86
CA SER A 243 -3.89 -15.55 15.46
C SER A 243 -3.47 -14.32 14.65
N HIS A 244 -2.91 -14.53 13.45
CA HIS A 244 -2.66 -13.42 12.51
C HIS A 244 -3.91 -12.62 12.18
N SER A 245 -5.03 -13.30 11.98
CA SER A 245 -6.30 -12.67 11.66
C SER A 245 -6.77 -11.78 12.81
N ASP A 246 -6.65 -12.27 14.05
CA ASP A 246 -6.97 -11.50 15.25
C ASP A 246 -6.10 -10.25 15.37
N MET A 247 -4.79 -10.38 15.16
CA MET A 247 -3.85 -9.25 15.19
C MET A 247 -4.18 -8.21 14.11
N GLN A 248 -4.41 -8.64 12.87
CA GLN A 248 -4.78 -7.74 11.77
C GLN A 248 -6.10 -7.03 12.05
N LYS A 249 -7.08 -7.72 12.65
CA LYS A 249 -8.37 -7.15 13.06
C LYS A 249 -8.20 -6.11 14.16
N ILE A 250 -7.39 -6.39 15.19
CA ILE A 250 -7.04 -5.39 16.22
C ILE A 250 -6.47 -4.13 15.54
N PHE A 251 -5.47 -4.28 14.68
CA PHE A 251 -4.89 -3.16 13.94
C PHE A 251 -5.95 -2.32 13.21
N TYR A 252 -6.84 -2.96 12.46
CA TYR A 252 -7.91 -2.26 11.74
C TYR A 252 -8.86 -1.49 12.65
N ILE A 253 -9.24 -2.09 13.79
CA ILE A 253 -10.10 -1.42 14.77
C ILE A 253 -9.44 -0.14 15.29
N PHE A 254 -8.14 -0.19 15.61
CA PHE A 254 -7.43 0.99 16.08
C PHE A 254 -7.19 2.02 14.99
N LEU A 255 -6.92 1.58 13.76
CA LEU A 255 -6.87 2.46 12.59
C LEU A 255 -8.16 3.28 12.44
N LYS A 256 -9.33 2.62 12.59
CA LYS A 256 -10.65 3.27 12.58
C LYS A 256 -10.86 4.22 13.75
N LYS A 257 -10.53 3.80 14.98
CA LYS A 257 -10.65 4.65 16.19
C LYS A 257 -9.80 5.92 16.09
N MET A 258 -8.66 5.84 15.41
CA MET A 258 -7.77 6.98 15.15
C MET A 258 -8.16 7.79 13.91
N ASN A 259 -9.29 7.46 13.27
CA ASN A 259 -9.77 8.09 12.03
C ASN A 259 -8.72 8.10 10.90
N MET A 260 -7.85 7.09 10.87
CA MET A 260 -6.84 6.93 9.82
C MET A 260 -7.50 6.30 8.59
N LYS A 261 -7.37 6.96 7.45
CA LYS A 261 -7.88 6.53 6.15
C LYS A 261 -6.73 6.27 5.19
N ASN A 262 -6.99 5.55 4.11
CA ASN A 262 -6.03 5.29 3.04
C ASN A 262 -4.71 4.67 3.53
N VAL A 263 -4.74 3.95 4.65
CA VAL A 263 -3.62 3.14 5.13
C VAL A 263 -3.86 1.70 4.70
N VAL A 264 -2.89 1.14 3.99
CA VAL A 264 -2.86 -0.26 3.61
C VAL A 264 -1.86 -0.97 4.50
N LEU A 265 -2.28 -2.12 5.03
CA LEU A 265 -1.39 -3.05 5.73
C LEU A 265 -0.93 -4.10 4.72
N SER A 266 0.37 -4.33 4.65
CA SER A 266 0.98 -5.42 3.91
C SER A 266 1.77 -6.32 4.85
N LYS A 267 1.88 -7.60 4.48
CA LYS A 267 2.67 -8.62 5.17
C LYS A 267 3.71 -9.19 4.22
N ILE A 268 4.94 -9.34 4.70
CA ILE A 268 6.02 -10.01 3.99
C ILE A 268 6.44 -11.20 4.85
N GLU A 269 6.23 -12.39 4.32
CA GLU A 269 6.70 -13.62 4.95
C GLU A 269 8.18 -13.77 4.68
N TYR A 270 9.00 -13.67 5.72
CA TYR A 270 10.43 -13.45 5.56
C TYR A 270 11.13 -14.58 4.80
N ASN A 271 10.83 -15.82 5.16
CA ASN A 271 11.52 -16.99 4.61
C ASN A 271 11.10 -17.33 3.17
N THR A 272 9.84 -17.07 2.81
CA THR A 272 9.31 -17.34 1.47
C THR A 272 9.43 -16.13 0.55
N ASN A 273 9.72 -14.94 1.11
CA ASN A 273 9.68 -13.66 0.42
C ASN A 273 8.33 -13.43 -0.29
N THR A 274 7.25 -13.93 0.32
CA THR A 274 5.88 -13.76 -0.18
C THR A 274 5.33 -12.45 0.33
N TYR A 275 4.80 -11.62 -0.58
CA TYR A 275 4.20 -10.34 -0.28
C TYR A 275 2.68 -10.49 -0.33
N LYS A 276 2.00 -9.96 0.68
CA LYS A 276 0.55 -10.00 0.77
C LYS A 276 0.03 -8.61 1.14
N THR A 277 -1.07 -8.21 0.53
CA THR A 277 -1.86 -7.06 0.96
C THR A 277 -3.01 -7.55 1.82
N ILE A 278 -3.32 -6.86 2.91
CA ILE A 278 -4.43 -7.21 3.80
C ILE A 278 -5.62 -6.33 3.46
N LYS A 279 -6.71 -6.95 3.01
CA LYS A 279 -8.01 -6.30 2.81
C LYS A 279 -8.88 -6.53 4.04
N PHE A 280 -9.70 -5.54 4.39
CA PHE A 280 -10.63 -5.64 5.52
C PHE A 280 -12.06 -5.47 5.02
N ASP A 281 -12.95 -6.34 5.47
CA ASP A 281 -14.39 -6.15 5.26
C ASP A 281 -14.95 -5.03 6.16
N ALA A 282 -16.26 -4.76 6.04
CA ALA A 282 -16.92 -3.72 6.84
C ALA A 282 -16.93 -4.02 8.35
N SER A 283 -16.75 -5.29 8.75
CA SER A 283 -16.66 -5.75 10.14
C SER A 283 -15.20 -5.81 10.64
N GLY A 284 -14.24 -5.45 9.80
CA GLY A 284 -12.81 -5.49 10.10
C GLY A 284 -12.20 -6.89 10.04
N ASN A 285 -12.88 -7.88 9.45
CA ASN A 285 -12.27 -9.19 9.26
C ASN A 285 -11.25 -9.10 8.10
N PRO A 286 -10.01 -9.59 8.31
CA PRO A 286 -8.98 -9.50 7.30
C PRO A 286 -9.08 -10.61 6.26
N THR A 287 -8.64 -10.32 5.05
CA THR A 287 -8.33 -11.28 3.99
C THR A 287 -6.95 -10.95 3.44
N GLU A 288 -6.05 -11.92 3.46
CA GLU A 288 -4.72 -11.76 2.85
C GLU A 288 -4.78 -12.08 1.35
N GLU A 289 -4.31 -11.18 0.50
CA GLU A 289 -4.19 -11.36 -0.94
C GLU A 289 -2.73 -11.33 -1.35
N THR A 290 -2.26 -12.40 -1.99
CA THR A 290 -0.87 -12.51 -2.47
C THR A 290 -0.62 -11.53 -3.62
N CYS A 291 0.43 -10.73 -3.51
CA CYS A 291 0.88 -9.86 -4.57
C CYS A 291 1.47 -10.67 -5.74
N PRO A 292 1.15 -10.31 -7.00
CA PRO A 292 1.71 -10.96 -8.19
C PRO A 292 3.21 -10.75 -8.31
#